data_AF-A0A9D8DAN4-F1
#
_entry.id   AF-A0A9D8DAN4-F1
#
_cell.length_a   1.000
_cell.length_b   1.000
_cell.length_c   1.000
_cell.angle_alpha   90.00
_cell.angle_beta   90.00
_cell.angle_gamma   90.00
#
_symmetry.space_group_name_H-M   'P 1'
#
loop_
_entity.id
_entity.type
_entity.pdbx_description
1 polymer ?
#
loop_
_entity_poly.entity_id
_entity_poly.type
_entity_poly.pdbx_seq_one_letter_code
_entity_poly.pdbx_strand_id
1 'polypeptide(L)'
;MDLRPSGRDELAGMLRAATAEGRVVDIRGGGLHARRGRPFMADDVLHTTGLARVIDYEPDDMTITVEGGVTVGEVLRLAGERRQ
;
A
#
# COMPACT_ATOMS: atom_id res chain seq x y z
N MET A 1 1.36 13.76 10.09
CA MET A 1 2.06 12.66 10.80
C MET A 1 2.50 11.60 9.81
N ASP A 2 3.46 10.73 10.15
CA ASP A 2 3.82 9.55 9.34
C ASP A 2 3.08 8.33 9.90
N LEU A 3 2.13 7.79 9.13
CA LEU A 3 1.23 6.71 9.53
C LEU A 3 1.56 5.44 8.74
N ARG A 4 1.69 4.30 9.41
CA ARG A 4 2.06 3.05 8.75
C ARG A 4 1.25 1.88 9.31
N PRO A 5 0.03 1.64 8.79
CA PRO A 5 -0.80 0.55 9.27
C PRO A 5 -0.19 -0.82 8.91
N SER A 6 -0.37 -1.77 9.82
CA SER A 6 0.03 -3.17 9.68
C SER A 6 -1.10 -4.08 9.16
N GLY A 7 -2.31 -3.53 9.02
CA GLY A 7 -3.47 -4.28 8.53
C GLY A 7 -4.64 -3.39 8.10
N ARG A 8 -5.64 -4.02 7.49
CA ARG A 8 -6.84 -3.36 6.95
C ARG A 8 -7.62 -2.58 8.01
N ASP A 9 -7.78 -3.13 9.20
CA ASP A 9 -8.58 -2.50 10.26
C ASP A 9 -7.89 -1.26 10.83
N GLU A 10 -6.57 -1.33 10.98
CA GLU A 10 -5.74 -0.20 11.41
C GLU A 10 -5.77 0.92 10.35
N LEU A 11 -5.58 0.57 9.07
CA LEU A 11 -5.72 1.52 7.95
C LEU A 11 -7.09 2.21 7.99
N ALA A 12 -8.16 1.44 8.14
CA ALA A 12 -9.51 1.98 8.18
C ALA A 12 -9.73 2.87 9.42
N GLY A 13 -9.15 2.51 10.57
CA GLY A 13 -9.17 3.33 11.79
C GLY A 13 -8.47 4.68 11.60
N MET A 14 -7.28 4.68 11.01
CA MET A 14 -6.50 5.88 10.71
C MET A 14 -7.25 6.83 9.76
N LEU A 15 -7.83 6.30 8.67
CA LEU A 15 -8.59 7.11 7.71
C LEU A 15 -9.89 7.66 8.31
N ARG A 16 -10.57 6.88 9.17
CA ARG A 16 -11.74 7.36 9.92
C ARG A 16 -11.39 8.52 10.84
N ALA A 17 -10.28 8.42 11.58
CA ALA A 17 -9.81 9.49 12.46
C ALA A 17 -9.47 10.77 11.67
N ALA A 18 -8.73 10.64 10.57
CA ALA A 18 -8.41 11.78 9.70
C ALA A 18 -9.66 12.45 9.12
N THR A 19 -10.62 11.65 8.67
CA THR A 19 -11.90 12.14 8.13
C THR A 19 -12.71 12.89 9.18
N ALA A 20 -12.79 12.38 10.41
CA ALA A 20 -13.51 13.01 11.51
C ALA A 20 -12.96 14.40 11.86
N GLU A 21 -11.68 14.63 11.61
CA GLU A 21 -10.99 15.89 11.86
C GLU A 21 -10.79 16.74 10.59
N GLY A 22 -11.29 16.30 9.44
CA GLY A 22 -11.15 17.02 8.17
C GLY A 22 -9.71 17.11 7.64
N ARG A 23 -8.82 16.21 8.06
CA ARG A 23 -7.40 16.20 7.68
C ARG A 23 -7.18 15.61 6.28
N VAL A 24 -6.29 16.21 5.52
CA VAL A 24 -5.84 15.73 4.20
C VAL A 24 -4.78 14.65 4.38
N VAL A 25 -5.03 13.46 3.83
CA VAL A 25 -4.12 12.31 3.90
C VAL A 25 -3.51 12.03 2.53
N ASP A 26 -2.18 12.04 2.46
CA ASP A 26 -1.42 11.58 1.29
C ASP A 26 -1.07 10.09 1.43
N ILE A 27 -1.67 9.25 0.58
CA ILE A 27 -1.48 7.80 0.61
C ILE A 27 -0.31 7.42 -0.32
N ARG A 28 0.73 6.80 0.24
CA ARG A 28 1.96 6.45 -0.46
C ARG A 28 2.33 4.98 -0.30
N GLY A 29 2.69 4.33 -1.40
CA GLY A 29 3.46 3.10 -1.37
C GLY A 29 4.95 3.39 -1.14
N GLY A 30 5.82 2.89 -2.02
CA GLY A 30 7.27 3.18 -1.99
C GLY A 30 7.66 4.64 -2.31
N GLY A 31 6.70 5.55 -2.52
CA GLY A 31 6.96 6.99 -2.71
C GLY A 31 7.59 7.41 -4.03
N LEU A 32 7.97 6.47 -4.91
CA LEU A 32 8.63 6.74 -6.20
C LEU A 32 7.85 7.66 -7.14
N HIS A 33 6.54 7.82 -6.91
CA HIS A 33 5.65 8.66 -7.71
C HIS A 33 5.03 9.82 -6.93
N ALA A 34 5.46 10.07 -5.69
CA ALA A 34 4.87 11.09 -4.81
C ALA A 34 4.96 12.53 -5.36
N ARG A 35 5.85 12.78 -6.33
CA ARG A 35 5.96 14.10 -7.00
C ARG A 35 5.19 14.21 -8.31
N ARG A 36 4.42 13.19 -8.71
CA ARG A 36 3.61 13.21 -9.93
C ARG A 36 2.21 13.74 -9.61
N GLY A 37 1.60 14.41 -10.59
CA GLY A 37 0.25 14.96 -10.45
C GLY A 37 0.24 16.39 -9.92
N ARG A 38 -0.88 16.79 -9.33
CA ARG A 38 -1.09 18.15 -8.80
C ARG A 38 -0.55 18.23 -7.36
N PRO A 39 0.35 19.18 -7.04
CA PRO A 39 0.81 19.40 -5.67
C PRO A 39 -0.35 19.78 -4.73
N PHE A 40 -0.28 19.32 -3.49
CA PHE A 40 -1.18 19.66 -2.40
C PHE A 40 -0.43 19.62 -1.06
N MET A 41 -1.00 20.23 -0.04
CA MET A 41 -0.51 20.12 1.34
C MET A 41 -1.28 19.01 2.03
N ALA A 42 -0.56 18.12 2.72
CA ALA A 42 -1.13 17.02 3.47
C ALA A 42 -0.83 17.22 4.96
N ASP A 43 -1.81 16.93 5.80
CA ASP A 43 -1.65 16.89 7.25
C ASP A 43 -0.97 15.58 7.68
N ASP A 44 -1.32 14.49 6.99
CA ASP A 44 -0.81 13.15 7.22
C ASP A 44 -0.28 12.51 5.95
N VAL A 45 0.79 11.71 6.10
CA VAL A 45 1.28 10.80 5.06
C VAL A 45 1.04 9.38 5.56
N LEU A 46 0.29 8.59 4.80
CA LEU A 46 -0.02 7.21 5.12
C LEU A 46 0.75 6.27 4.19
N HIS A 47 1.65 5.48 4.76
CA HIS A 47 2.50 4.53 4.07
C HIS A 47 1.87 3.13 4.01
N THR A 48 1.45 2.68 2.83
CA THR A 48 0.84 1.34 2.64
C THR A 48 1.84 0.20 2.80
N THR A 49 3.13 0.49 2.84
CA THR A 49 4.25 -0.45 2.97
C THR A 49 4.25 -1.32 4.24
N GLY A 50 3.36 -1.08 5.21
CA GLY A 50 3.09 -2.01 6.31
C GLY A 50 2.13 -3.16 5.92
N LEU A 51 1.38 -2.99 4.83
CA LEU A 51 0.47 -3.98 4.24
C LEU A 51 1.24 -4.79 3.18
N ALA A 52 2.10 -5.69 3.62
CA ALA A 52 3.09 -6.35 2.76
C ALA A 52 2.88 -7.88 2.62
N ARG A 53 1.65 -8.36 2.77
CA ARG A 53 1.34 -9.80 2.67
C ARG A 53 0.92 -10.21 1.26
N VAL A 54 1.30 -11.42 0.87
CA VAL A 54 0.65 -12.18 -0.21
C VAL A 54 -0.63 -12.77 0.37
N ILE A 55 -1.77 -12.47 -0.24
CA ILE A 55 -3.08 -12.96 0.17
C ILE A 55 -3.36 -14.32 -0.48
N ASP A 56 -3.02 -14.43 -1.76
CA ASP A 56 -3.24 -15.63 -2.55
C ASP A 56 -2.26 -15.71 -3.73
N TYR A 57 -1.90 -16.91 -4.15
CA TYR A 57 -1.12 -17.16 -5.36
C TYR A 57 -1.65 -18.42 -6.04
N GLU A 58 -2.33 -18.22 -7.17
CA GLU A 58 -2.84 -19.28 -8.05
C GLU A 58 -2.01 -19.30 -9.35
N PRO A 59 -0.98 -20.16 -9.44
CA PRO A 59 -0.03 -20.16 -10.56
C PRO A 59 -0.67 -20.62 -11.87
N ASP A 60 -1.59 -21.57 -11.81
CA ASP A 60 -2.26 -22.12 -13.00
C ASP A 60 -3.14 -21.05 -13.68
N ASP A 61 -3.70 -20.14 -12.86
CA ASP A 61 -4.47 -18.98 -13.31
C ASP A 61 -3.61 -17.73 -13.53
N MET A 62 -2.28 -17.84 -13.41
CA MET A 62 -1.31 -16.75 -13.51
C MET A 62 -1.67 -15.52 -12.67
N THR A 63 -2.20 -15.73 -11.46
CA THR A 63 -2.74 -14.65 -10.63
C THR A 63 -2.08 -14.64 -9.25
N ILE A 64 -1.65 -13.45 -8.80
CA ILE A 64 -1.13 -13.21 -7.45
C ILE A 64 -1.95 -12.09 -6.83
N THR A 65 -2.60 -12.37 -5.70
CA THR A 65 -3.31 -11.36 -4.90
C THR A 65 -2.40 -10.91 -3.77
N VAL A 66 -2.10 -9.61 -3.70
CA VAL A 66 -1.21 -9.03 -2.68
C VAL A 66 -1.86 -7.82 -2.01
N GLU A 67 -1.37 -7.50 -0.82
CA GLU A 67 -1.68 -6.23 -0.19
C GLU A 67 -0.99 -5.05 -0.91
N GLY A 68 -1.56 -3.85 -0.79
CA GLY A 68 -1.11 -2.65 -1.50
C GLY A 68 0.26 -2.08 -1.09
N GLY A 69 0.96 -2.72 -0.14
CA GLY A 69 2.33 -2.40 0.24
C GLY A 69 3.38 -3.36 -0.32
N VAL A 70 2.97 -4.47 -0.96
CA VAL A 70 3.91 -5.40 -1.60
C VAL A 70 4.58 -4.72 -2.80
N THR A 71 5.89 -4.87 -2.91
CA THR A 71 6.66 -4.27 -4.00
C THR A 71 6.59 -5.10 -5.27
N VAL A 72 6.76 -4.45 -6.43
CA VAL A 72 6.88 -5.16 -7.71
C VAL A 72 8.05 -6.15 -7.71
N GLY A 73 9.17 -5.81 -7.06
CA GLY A 73 10.32 -6.71 -6.94
C GLY A 73 9.99 -8.02 -6.20
N GLU A 74 9.16 -7.93 -5.16
CA GLU A 74 8.70 -9.11 -4.41
C GLU A 74 7.74 -9.97 -5.25
N VAL A 75 6.83 -9.35 -6.01
CA VAL A 75 5.95 -10.07 -6.94
C VAL A 75 6.77 -10.81 -8.01
N LEU A 76 7.77 -10.15 -8.59
CA LEU A 76 8.66 -10.77 -9.59
C LEU A 76 9.48 -11.92 -9.01
N ARG A 77 9.93 -11.79 -7.75
CA ARG A 77 10.63 -12.87 -7.04
C ARG A 77 9.74 -14.10 -6.91
N LEU A 78 8.48 -13.93 -6.47
CA LEU A 78 7.50 -15.01 -6.32
C LEU A 78 7.16 -15.69 -7.65
N ALA A 79 6.90 -14.91 -8.70
CA ALA A 79 6.66 -15.45 -10.04
C ALA A 79 7.88 -16.25 -10.55
N GLY A 80 9.09 -15.73 -10.33
CA GLY A 80 10.34 -16.37 -10.73
C GLY A 80 10.58 -17.74 -10.08
N GLU A 81 10.14 -17.96 -8.83
CA GLU A 81 10.20 -19.27 -8.16
C GLU A 81 9.42 -20.36 -8.92
N ARG A 82 8.37 -19.97 -9.66
CA ARG A 82 7.58 -20.87 -10.51
C ARG A 82 7.97 -20.82 -11.98
N ARG A 83 9.02 -20.06 -12.33
CA ARG A 83 9.49 -19.82 -13.70
C ARG A 83 8.43 -19.17 -14.61
N GLN A 84 7.64 -18.26 -14.03
CA GLN A 84 6.66 -17.42 -14.72
C GLN A 84 7.25 -16.07 -15.11
#